data_AF-A0A1I7FTA2-F1
#
_entry.id   AF-A0A1I7FTA2-F1
#
_cell.length_a   1.000
_cell.length_b   1.000
_cell.length_c   1.000
_cell.angle_alpha   90.00
_cell.angle_beta   90.00
_cell.angle_gamma   90.00
#
_symmetry.space_group_name_H-M   'P 1'
#
loop_
_entity.id
_entity.type
_entity.pdbx_description
1 polymer ?
#
loop_
_entity_poly.entity_id
_entity_poly.type
_entity_poly.pdbx_seq_one_letter_code
_entity_poly.pdbx_strand_id
1 'polypeptide(L)'
;MAADPTASPTPSTTRRQIAHQADGPLAGNGKALHLPVHLLGKLATASTRPTVMAGETLALPLIALALGLLWAPEDPLQARGAFPWPWLAPVVLALRYGPMAGLGGACVLLAGWLALNLGHFDAFPQMYFLGGLILVLLVGEFSSLWHARTRRAETLQLYLDQRLEHLVRQHYLLRLSHDRLEQELIGRPMSMRDALSTLREVGRSDRAEAEGPATLLRLLAQYCQLESAAVYPVAGDQPVPQALASIGTATALQVDDPLVQQALQTRKLCHISQTLAAQRESRYLVVAPLLDLAGELYGLLVVEELPFFALQAENLQTIHLLLGYYTDGLSVQTLARPIVQEFPGCPALFAFEVQRLAHIHASTGVPSILVALEFHARAVSQGIPQQIQRLKRELDEIWRIEAPQREVLAVLMPLGDAATAEGYIARLESWMHQKNDQSLAEAGVFAHVVALDSNAPIETVRHIHGIAHA
;
A
#
# COMPACT_ATOMS: atom_id res chain seq x y z
N MET A 1 -45.38 8.10 56.08
CA MET A 1 -45.23 6.80 55.41
C MET A 1 -44.49 7.09 54.11
N ALA A 2 -43.22 6.74 54.08
CA ALA A 2 -42.27 7.06 53.01
C ALA A 2 -42.37 6.05 51.86
N ALA A 3 -42.11 6.48 50.63
CA ALA A 3 -41.19 5.83 49.70
C ALA A 3 -41.00 6.67 48.42
N ASP A 4 -39.73 6.79 48.05
CA ASP A 4 -39.12 7.57 46.98
C ASP A 4 -39.43 7.11 45.55
N PRO A 5 -39.26 7.99 44.54
CA PRO A 5 -39.24 7.67 43.12
C PRO A 5 -37.81 7.71 42.55
N THR A 6 -37.13 6.58 42.39
CA THR A 6 -35.93 6.52 41.51
C THR A 6 -35.75 5.10 40.93
N ALA A 7 -36.07 4.92 39.65
CA ALA A 7 -35.59 3.79 38.87
C ALA A 7 -35.48 4.21 37.40
N SER A 8 -34.28 4.63 37.02
CA SER A 8 -33.85 4.80 35.63
C SER A 8 -33.46 3.45 35.03
N PRO A 9 -33.79 3.14 33.76
CA PRO A 9 -33.38 1.90 33.13
C PRO A 9 -31.91 1.98 32.71
N THR A 10 -31.13 0.98 33.12
CA THR A 10 -29.75 0.75 32.71
C THR A 10 -29.66 0.32 31.24
N PRO A 11 -28.66 0.78 30.46
CA PRO A 11 -28.45 0.30 29.09
C PRO A 11 -27.76 -1.07 29.13
N SER A 12 -28.35 -2.03 28.43
CA SER A 12 -27.78 -3.36 28.19
C SER A 12 -26.56 -3.26 27.27
N THR A 13 -25.37 -3.46 27.84
CA THR A 13 -24.12 -3.64 27.09
C THR A 13 -24.07 -5.05 26.51
N THR A 14 -24.59 -5.23 25.30
CA THR A 14 -24.36 -6.45 24.51
C THR A 14 -22.91 -6.45 24.02
N ARG A 15 -22.02 -7.00 24.85
CA ARG A 15 -20.62 -7.26 24.52
C ARG A 15 -20.57 -8.32 23.42
N ARG A 16 -20.36 -7.90 22.18
CA ARG A 16 -20.13 -8.77 21.02
C ARG A 16 -18.79 -9.49 21.24
N GLN A 17 -18.84 -10.70 21.80
CA GLN A 17 -17.69 -11.61 21.85
C GLN A 17 -17.39 -12.06 20.42
N ILE A 18 -16.29 -11.56 19.85
CA ILE A 18 -15.69 -12.12 18.64
C ILE A 18 -14.95 -13.38 19.10
N ALA A 19 -15.57 -14.54 18.86
CA ALA A 19 -14.92 -15.83 19.05
C ALA A 19 -13.81 -15.97 18.00
N HIS A 20 -12.58 -15.99 18.48
CA HIS A 20 -11.39 -16.36 17.73
C HIS A 20 -11.49 -17.86 17.42
N GLN A 21 -11.94 -18.21 16.21
CA GLN A 21 -11.96 -19.59 15.75
C GLN A 21 -10.54 -19.95 15.31
N ALA A 22 -9.82 -20.65 16.19
CA ALA A 22 -8.51 -21.22 15.91
C ALA A 22 -8.70 -22.52 15.12
N ASP A 23 -8.30 -22.52 13.84
CA ASP A 23 -8.20 -23.74 13.04
C ASP A 23 -6.97 -24.54 13.49
N GLY A 24 -7.22 -25.64 14.21
CA GLY A 24 -6.27 -26.72 14.41
C GLY A 24 -6.50 -27.85 13.39
N PRO A 25 -5.46 -28.60 12.97
CA PRO A 25 -5.61 -29.60 11.92
C PRO A 25 -6.26 -30.88 12.49
N LEU A 26 -7.42 -31.26 11.97
CA LEU A 26 -8.02 -32.57 12.21
C LEU A 26 -7.56 -33.55 11.13
N ALA A 27 -6.73 -34.50 11.53
CA ALA A 27 -6.48 -35.73 10.80
C ALA A 27 -7.77 -36.56 10.74
N GLY A 28 -8.25 -36.86 9.53
CA GLY A 28 -9.41 -37.70 9.30
C GLY A 28 -9.34 -38.33 7.91
N ASN A 29 -8.92 -39.58 7.86
CA ASN A 29 -8.92 -40.42 6.67
C ASN A 29 -10.36 -40.60 6.15
N GLY A 30 -10.64 -40.08 4.94
CA GLY A 30 -11.89 -40.31 4.24
C GLY A 30 -11.87 -39.71 2.84
N LYS A 31 -11.83 -40.56 1.81
CA LYS A 31 -12.05 -40.15 0.41
C LYS A 31 -13.48 -39.63 0.26
N ALA A 32 -13.69 -38.33 0.43
CA ALA A 32 -14.87 -37.63 -0.03
C ALA A 32 -14.45 -36.70 -1.17
N LEU A 33 -15.06 -36.86 -2.35
CA LEU A 33 -14.95 -35.90 -3.44
C LEU A 33 -15.52 -34.56 -2.94
N HIS A 34 -14.66 -33.64 -2.54
CA HIS A 34 -15.04 -32.26 -2.25
C HIS A 34 -15.48 -31.60 -3.56
N LEU A 35 -16.80 -31.52 -3.81
CA LEU A 35 -17.30 -30.56 -4.80
C LEU A 35 -17.07 -29.15 -4.24
N PRO A 36 -16.32 -28.28 -4.94
CA PRO A 36 -16.06 -26.93 -4.46
C PRO A 36 -17.35 -26.10 -4.44
N VAL A 37 -17.70 -25.61 -3.26
CA VAL A 37 -18.93 -24.83 -2.94
C VAL A 37 -19.04 -23.48 -3.69
N HIS A 38 -18.02 -23.08 -4.46
CA HIS A 38 -17.99 -21.82 -5.22
C HIS A 38 -17.55 -22.00 -6.69
N LEU A 39 -18.21 -22.89 -7.44
CA LEU A 39 -18.00 -22.99 -8.90
C LEU A 39 -18.32 -21.67 -9.64
N LEU A 40 -19.38 -20.97 -9.22
CA LEU A 40 -19.74 -19.64 -9.74
C LEU A 40 -18.69 -18.57 -9.40
N GLY A 41 -18.05 -18.66 -8.22
CA GLY A 41 -17.00 -17.72 -7.81
C GLY A 41 -15.72 -17.87 -8.62
N LYS A 42 -15.36 -19.09 -9.03
CA LYS A 42 -14.21 -19.34 -9.91
C LYS A 42 -14.42 -18.87 -11.36
N LEU A 43 -15.67 -18.78 -11.81
CA LEU A 43 -16.00 -18.11 -13.08
C LEU A 43 -15.89 -16.58 -12.99
N ALA A 44 -15.88 -16.00 -11.78
CA ALA A 44 -15.70 -14.56 -11.57
C ALA A 44 -14.23 -14.14 -11.46
N THR A 45 -13.31 -15.07 -11.22
CA THR A 45 -11.87 -14.76 -11.23
C THR A 45 -11.41 -14.53 -12.67
N ALA A 46 -11.14 -13.28 -13.04
CA ALA A 46 -10.60 -12.94 -14.36
C ALA A 46 -9.16 -13.45 -14.48
N SER A 47 -8.88 -14.25 -15.50
CA SER A 47 -7.49 -14.60 -15.83
C SER A 47 -6.78 -13.35 -16.36
N THR A 48 -5.62 -13.00 -15.81
CA THR A 48 -4.83 -11.82 -16.21
C THR A 48 -4.10 -11.99 -17.55
N ARG A 49 -4.07 -13.20 -18.13
CA ARG A 49 -3.36 -13.49 -19.38
C ARG A 49 -4.22 -13.13 -20.61
N PRO A 50 -3.71 -12.30 -21.54
CA PRO A 50 -4.49 -11.80 -22.69
C PRO A 50 -4.93 -12.91 -23.64
N THR A 51 -4.14 -13.99 -23.75
CA THR A 51 -4.46 -15.15 -24.61
C THR A 51 -5.62 -15.97 -24.08
N VAL A 52 -5.75 -16.10 -22.76
CA VAL A 52 -6.88 -16.82 -22.12
C VAL A 52 -8.15 -16.00 -22.26
N MET A 53 -8.06 -14.68 -22.06
CA MET A 53 -9.18 -13.75 -22.29
C MET A 53 -9.69 -13.81 -23.74
N ALA A 54 -8.79 -13.83 -24.73
CA ALA A 54 -9.15 -13.97 -26.14
C ALA A 54 -9.79 -15.33 -26.47
N GLY A 55 -9.29 -16.41 -25.85
CA GLY A 55 -9.88 -17.74 -25.98
C GLY A 55 -11.31 -17.82 -25.42
N GLU A 56 -11.55 -17.27 -24.23
CA GLU A 56 -12.86 -17.28 -23.59
C GLU A 56 -13.89 -16.39 -24.32
N THR A 57 -13.46 -15.23 -24.82
CA THR A 57 -14.32 -14.31 -25.60
C THR A 57 -14.81 -14.93 -26.91
N LEU A 58 -14.03 -15.82 -27.53
CA LEU A 58 -14.44 -16.56 -28.72
C LEU A 58 -15.23 -17.83 -28.38
N ALA A 59 -14.80 -18.59 -27.37
CA ALA A 59 -15.39 -19.88 -27.04
C ALA A 59 -16.84 -19.78 -26.54
N LEU A 60 -17.14 -18.82 -25.65
CA LEU A 60 -18.47 -18.71 -25.04
C LEU A 60 -19.60 -18.41 -26.05
N PRO A 61 -19.46 -17.43 -26.96
CA PRO A 61 -20.45 -17.20 -28.01
C PRO A 61 -20.52 -18.34 -29.03
N LEU A 62 -19.40 -18.99 -29.36
CA LEU A 62 -19.40 -20.16 -30.24
C LEU A 62 -20.16 -21.34 -29.64
N ILE A 63 -20.01 -21.59 -28.35
CA ILE A 63 -20.78 -22.62 -27.62
C ILE A 63 -22.27 -22.25 -27.61
N ALA A 64 -22.60 -20.98 -27.35
CA ALA A 64 -24.00 -20.52 -27.40
C ALA A 64 -24.62 -20.73 -28.79
N LEU A 65 -23.85 -20.47 -29.85
CA LEU A 65 -24.29 -20.67 -31.23
C LEU A 65 -24.41 -22.15 -31.60
N ALA A 66 -23.47 -22.99 -31.15
CA ALA A 66 -23.52 -24.44 -31.35
C ALA A 66 -24.73 -25.08 -30.62
N LEU A 67 -25.02 -24.64 -29.39
CA LEU A 67 -26.22 -25.04 -28.67
C LEU A 67 -27.49 -24.59 -29.37
N GLY A 68 -27.50 -23.37 -29.91
CA GLY A 68 -28.58 -22.86 -30.74
C GLY A 68 -28.85 -23.72 -31.98
N LEU A 69 -27.80 -24.12 -32.70
CA LEU A 69 -27.88 -25.01 -33.86
C LEU A 69 -28.40 -26.41 -33.51
N LEU A 70 -28.07 -26.93 -32.33
CA LEU A 70 -28.52 -28.25 -31.87
C LEU A 70 -30.00 -28.26 -31.47
N TRP A 71 -30.52 -27.18 -30.88
CA TRP A 71 -31.91 -27.11 -30.41
C TRP A 71 -32.89 -26.57 -31.44
N ALA A 72 -32.49 -25.57 -32.22
CA ALA A 72 -33.35 -24.93 -33.22
C ALA A 72 -32.53 -24.68 -34.50
N PRO A 73 -32.37 -25.69 -35.37
CA PRO A 73 -31.57 -25.55 -36.58
C PRO A 73 -32.11 -24.50 -37.56
N GLU A 74 -33.42 -24.20 -37.50
CA GLU A 74 -34.05 -23.16 -38.33
C GLU A 74 -33.90 -21.73 -37.78
N ASP A 75 -33.61 -21.57 -36.47
CA ASP A 75 -33.35 -20.26 -35.85
C ASP A 75 -32.30 -20.39 -34.73
N PRO A 76 -31.02 -20.57 -35.09
CA PRO A 76 -29.95 -20.85 -34.11
C PRO A 76 -29.68 -19.69 -33.16
N LEU A 77 -30.00 -18.46 -33.55
CA LEU A 77 -29.91 -17.29 -32.67
C LEU A 77 -31.18 -17.04 -31.85
N GLN A 78 -32.24 -17.81 -32.10
CA GLN A 78 -33.54 -17.67 -31.46
C GLN A 78 -34.09 -16.24 -31.63
N ALA A 79 -33.85 -15.64 -32.81
CA ALA A 79 -34.26 -14.27 -33.12
C ALA A 79 -35.79 -14.11 -33.17
N ARG A 80 -36.53 -15.20 -33.44
CA ARG A 80 -38.00 -15.25 -33.45
C ARG A 80 -38.58 -15.85 -32.16
N GLY A 81 -37.72 -16.30 -31.25
CA GLY A 81 -38.12 -16.86 -29.95
C GLY A 81 -38.60 -15.78 -28.97
N ALA A 82 -39.29 -16.22 -27.90
CA ALA A 82 -39.74 -15.31 -26.83
C ALA A 82 -38.58 -14.67 -26.05
N PHE A 83 -37.41 -15.32 -26.01
CA PHE A 83 -36.24 -14.82 -25.31
C PHE A 83 -34.94 -15.16 -26.07
N PRO A 84 -34.00 -14.22 -26.22
CA PRO A 84 -32.81 -14.40 -27.03
C PRO A 84 -31.64 -14.94 -26.19
N TRP A 85 -31.68 -16.22 -25.84
CA TRP A 85 -30.69 -16.89 -24.97
C TRP A 85 -29.21 -16.71 -25.39
N PRO A 86 -28.84 -16.67 -26.68
CA PRO A 86 -27.45 -16.50 -27.10
C PRO A 86 -26.79 -15.21 -26.62
N TRP A 87 -27.58 -14.15 -26.36
CA TRP A 87 -27.06 -12.88 -25.83
C TRP A 87 -26.54 -12.97 -24.39
N LEU A 88 -26.90 -14.01 -23.64
CA LEU A 88 -26.33 -14.23 -22.31
C LEU A 88 -24.81 -14.41 -22.37
N ALA A 89 -24.26 -15.01 -23.43
CA ALA A 89 -22.81 -15.19 -23.56
C ALA A 89 -22.06 -13.84 -23.66
N PRO A 90 -22.40 -12.92 -24.60
CA PRO A 90 -21.86 -11.56 -24.62
C PRO A 90 -22.08 -10.77 -23.32
N VAL A 91 -23.24 -10.94 -22.66
CA VAL A 91 -23.55 -10.25 -21.40
C VAL A 91 -22.65 -10.74 -20.26
N VAL A 92 -22.41 -12.04 -20.14
CA VAL A 92 -21.49 -12.61 -19.15
C VAL A 92 -20.06 -12.15 -19.43
N LEU A 93 -19.64 -12.11 -20.70
CA LEU A 93 -18.35 -11.56 -21.10
C LEU A 93 -18.20 -10.08 -20.73
N ALA A 94 -19.25 -9.27 -20.96
CA ALA A 94 -19.29 -7.86 -20.59
C ALA A 94 -19.16 -7.66 -19.08
N LEU A 95 -19.85 -8.50 -18.29
CA LEU A 95 -19.79 -8.45 -16.84
C LEU A 95 -18.41 -8.81 -16.30
N ARG A 96 -17.75 -9.80 -16.92
CA ARG A 96 -16.46 -10.33 -16.44
C ARG A 96 -15.26 -9.48 -16.86
N TYR A 97 -15.20 -9.10 -18.14
CA TYR A 97 -14.02 -8.48 -18.75
C TYR A 97 -14.26 -7.02 -19.18
N GLY A 98 -15.49 -6.51 -19.03
CA GLY A 98 -15.87 -5.17 -19.44
C GLY A 98 -16.42 -5.09 -20.87
N PRO A 99 -16.76 -3.89 -21.35
CA PRO A 99 -17.58 -3.69 -22.54
C PRO A 99 -16.92 -4.19 -23.83
N MET A 100 -15.59 -4.07 -23.95
CA MET A 100 -14.85 -4.52 -25.14
C MET A 100 -14.95 -6.03 -25.38
N ALA A 101 -14.89 -6.83 -24.32
CA ALA A 101 -15.04 -8.27 -24.41
C ALA A 101 -16.47 -8.69 -24.78
N GLY A 102 -17.47 -7.98 -24.23
CA GLY A 102 -18.87 -8.15 -24.59
C GLY A 102 -19.13 -7.83 -26.07
N LEU A 103 -18.56 -6.74 -26.58
CA LEU A 103 -18.61 -6.38 -28.00
C LEU A 103 -17.95 -7.44 -28.87
N GLY A 104 -16.78 -7.95 -28.47
CA GLY A 104 -16.12 -9.06 -29.15
C GLY A 104 -17.03 -10.29 -29.26
N GLY A 105 -17.72 -10.65 -28.16
CA GLY A 105 -18.69 -11.74 -28.17
C GLY A 105 -19.92 -11.48 -29.05
N ALA A 106 -20.42 -10.25 -29.09
CA ALA A 106 -21.50 -9.85 -29.98
C ALA A 106 -21.09 -9.91 -31.46
N CYS A 107 -19.85 -9.54 -31.80
CA CYS A 107 -19.29 -9.69 -33.14
C CYS A 107 -19.23 -11.16 -33.59
N VAL A 108 -18.94 -12.10 -32.68
CA VAL A 108 -18.95 -13.54 -32.99
C VAL A 108 -20.37 -14.01 -33.32
N LEU A 109 -21.39 -13.58 -32.57
CA LEU A 109 -22.78 -13.90 -32.88
C LEU A 109 -23.23 -13.31 -34.22
N LEU A 110 -22.81 -12.08 -34.52
CA LEU A 110 -23.07 -11.43 -35.80
C LEU A 110 -22.40 -12.17 -36.97
N ALA A 111 -21.13 -12.57 -36.80
CA ALA A 111 -20.40 -13.35 -37.79
C ALA A 111 -21.06 -14.73 -38.00
N GLY A 112 -21.52 -15.37 -36.94
CA GLY A 112 -22.29 -16.61 -37.01
C GLY A 112 -23.59 -16.46 -37.77
N TRP A 113 -24.34 -15.37 -37.54
CA TRP A 113 -25.54 -15.06 -38.32
C TRP A 113 -25.22 -14.89 -39.81
N LEU A 114 -24.18 -14.11 -40.14
CA LEU A 114 -23.76 -13.87 -41.53
C LEU A 114 -23.36 -15.17 -42.24
N ALA A 115 -22.60 -16.02 -41.56
CA ALA A 115 -22.15 -17.30 -42.10
C ALA A 115 -23.32 -18.25 -42.40
N LEU A 116 -24.36 -18.23 -41.55
CA LEU A 116 -25.55 -19.07 -41.72
C LEU A 116 -26.54 -18.52 -42.77
N ASN A 117 -26.52 -17.21 -43.03
CA ASN A 117 -27.43 -16.53 -43.97
C ASN A 117 -26.72 -16.04 -45.25
N LEU A 118 -25.63 -16.70 -45.65
CA LEU A 118 -24.91 -16.41 -46.89
C LEU A 118 -25.87 -16.41 -48.10
N GLY A 119 -26.09 -15.23 -48.70
CA GLY A 119 -26.94 -15.05 -49.88
C GLY A 119 -28.37 -14.54 -49.62
N HIS A 120 -28.80 -14.39 -48.36
CA HIS A 120 -30.12 -13.86 -48.01
C HIS A 120 -30.02 -12.80 -46.89
N PHE A 121 -29.50 -11.61 -47.23
CA PHE A 121 -29.28 -10.53 -46.25
C PHE A 121 -30.53 -9.65 -46.01
N ASP A 122 -31.60 -9.85 -46.78
CA ASP A 122 -32.77 -8.98 -46.79
C ASP A 122 -33.63 -9.07 -45.51
N ALA A 123 -33.44 -10.12 -44.70
CA ALA A 123 -34.18 -10.37 -43.46
C ALA A 123 -33.32 -10.18 -42.20
N PHE A 124 -32.46 -9.16 -42.17
CA PHE A 124 -31.62 -8.87 -40.99
C PHE A 124 -32.47 -8.40 -39.78
N PRO A 125 -32.40 -9.08 -38.62
CA PRO A 125 -33.18 -8.72 -37.44
C PRO A 125 -32.55 -7.53 -36.69
N GLN A 126 -32.79 -6.31 -37.18
CA GLN A 126 -32.21 -5.06 -36.64
C GLN A 126 -32.47 -4.87 -35.15
N MET A 127 -33.72 -5.08 -34.69
CA MET A 127 -34.10 -4.88 -33.29
C MET A 127 -33.44 -5.88 -32.34
N TYR A 128 -33.19 -7.11 -32.80
CA TYR A 128 -32.50 -8.14 -32.02
C TYR A 128 -31.05 -7.75 -31.73
N PHE A 129 -30.32 -7.32 -32.76
CA PHE A 129 -28.93 -6.91 -32.60
C PHE A 129 -28.79 -5.56 -31.88
N LEU A 130 -29.67 -4.59 -32.15
CA LEU A 130 -29.64 -3.29 -31.49
C LEU A 130 -29.92 -3.43 -29.99
N GLY A 131 -30.96 -4.16 -29.60
CA GLY A 131 -31.31 -4.38 -28.20
C GLY A 131 -30.23 -5.16 -27.45
N GLY A 132 -29.67 -6.21 -28.06
CA GLY A 132 -28.57 -6.97 -27.49
C GLY A 132 -27.30 -6.15 -27.29
N LEU A 133 -26.96 -5.29 -28.26
CA LEU A 133 -25.77 -4.44 -28.18
C LEU A 133 -25.90 -3.34 -27.12
N ILE A 134 -27.09 -2.72 -26.99
CA ILE A 134 -27.39 -1.77 -25.90
C ILE A 134 -27.26 -2.46 -24.55
N LEU A 135 -27.82 -3.68 -24.40
CA LEU A 135 -27.74 -4.45 -23.17
C LEU A 135 -26.28 -4.76 -22.79
N VAL A 136 -25.48 -5.23 -23.75
CA VAL A 136 -24.06 -5.55 -23.55
C VAL A 136 -23.25 -4.31 -23.17
N LEU A 137 -23.49 -3.17 -23.82
CA LEU A 137 -22.84 -1.91 -23.49
C LEU A 137 -23.20 -1.43 -22.08
N LEU A 138 -24.49 -1.45 -21.72
CA LEU A 138 -24.96 -1.00 -20.42
C LEU A 138 -24.36 -1.88 -19.31
N VAL A 139 -24.41 -3.20 -19.45
CA VAL A 139 -23.82 -4.14 -18.47
C VAL A 139 -22.30 -3.97 -18.42
N GLY A 140 -21.65 -3.79 -19.57
CA GLY A 140 -20.21 -3.55 -19.64
C GLY A 140 -19.78 -2.28 -18.92
N GLU A 141 -20.54 -1.19 -19.03
CA GLU A 141 -20.25 0.08 -18.36
C GLU A 141 -20.42 0.00 -16.84
N PHE A 142 -21.47 -0.67 -16.36
CA PHE A 142 -21.60 -0.90 -14.91
C PHE A 142 -20.48 -1.82 -14.37
N SER A 143 -20.07 -2.83 -15.14
CA SER A 143 -18.92 -3.68 -14.80
C SER A 143 -17.62 -2.87 -14.72
N SER A 144 -17.37 -1.98 -15.68
CA SER A 144 -16.17 -1.14 -15.71
C SER A 144 -16.08 -0.24 -14.47
N LEU A 145 -17.21 0.38 -14.08
CA LEU A 145 -17.34 1.20 -12.89
C LEU A 145 -17.11 0.39 -11.60
N TRP A 146 -17.66 -0.81 -11.49
CA TRP A 146 -17.43 -1.67 -10.33
C TRP A 146 -15.98 -2.12 -10.23
N HIS A 147 -15.37 -2.59 -11.32
CA HIS A 147 -13.95 -2.96 -11.32
C HIS A 147 -13.03 -1.79 -10.97
N ALA A 148 -13.37 -0.56 -11.41
CA ALA A 148 -12.64 0.63 -11.02
C ALA A 148 -12.77 0.94 -9.52
N ARG A 149 -13.98 0.82 -8.95
CA ARG A 149 -14.23 1.01 -7.51
C ARG A 149 -13.52 -0.04 -6.67
N THR A 150 -13.56 -1.32 -7.05
CA THR A 150 -12.91 -2.42 -6.32
C THR A 150 -11.40 -2.23 -6.29
N ARG A 151 -10.77 -1.95 -7.44
CA ARG A 151 -9.32 -1.69 -7.51
C ARG A 151 -8.88 -0.51 -6.65
N ARG A 152 -9.68 0.57 -6.63
CA ARG A 152 -9.43 1.72 -5.76
C ARG A 152 -9.54 1.35 -4.28
N ALA A 153 -10.58 0.60 -3.91
CA ALA A 153 -10.77 0.15 -2.52
C ALA A 153 -9.64 -0.77 -2.05
N GLU A 154 -9.21 -1.73 -2.88
CA GLU A 154 -8.08 -2.62 -2.58
C GLU A 154 -6.78 -1.84 -2.40
N THR A 155 -6.52 -0.83 -3.23
CA THR A 155 -5.30 -0.01 -3.12
C THR A 155 -5.33 0.87 -1.87
N LEU A 156 -6.48 1.47 -1.56
CA LEU A 156 -6.67 2.21 -0.31
C LEU A 156 -6.50 1.30 0.91
N GLN A 157 -7.00 0.07 0.84
CA GLN A 157 -6.83 -0.90 1.92
C GLN A 157 -5.36 -1.27 2.12
N LEU A 158 -4.62 -1.59 1.05
CA LEU A 158 -3.18 -1.87 1.14
C LEU A 158 -2.40 -0.71 1.77
N TYR A 159 -2.72 0.51 1.37
CA TYR A 159 -2.10 1.70 1.94
C TYR A 159 -2.46 1.92 3.42
N LEU A 160 -3.74 1.73 3.79
CA LEU A 160 -4.19 1.80 5.17
C LEU A 160 -3.51 0.73 6.03
N ASP A 161 -3.33 -0.47 5.51
CA ASP A 161 -2.65 -1.57 6.21
C ASP A 161 -1.17 -1.23 6.43
N GLN A 162 -0.45 -0.77 5.40
CA GLN A 162 0.94 -0.30 5.52
C GLN A 162 1.09 0.79 6.58
N ARG A 163 0.13 1.71 6.63
CA ARG A 163 0.16 2.82 7.56
C ARG A 163 -0.25 2.44 8.98
N LEU A 164 -1.21 1.54 9.11
CA LEU A 164 -1.59 0.96 10.39
C LEU A 164 -0.41 0.19 10.95
N GLU A 165 0.33 -0.55 10.13
CA GLU A 165 1.56 -1.22 10.55
C GLU A 165 2.61 -0.22 11.03
N HIS A 166 2.77 0.90 10.33
CA HIS A 166 3.64 2.00 10.78
C HIS A 166 3.20 2.60 12.13
N LEU A 167 1.90 2.88 12.31
CA LEU A 167 1.34 3.39 13.56
C LEU A 167 1.42 2.37 14.71
N VAL A 168 1.17 1.10 14.42
CA VAL A 168 1.31 0.01 15.40
C VAL A 168 2.76 -0.11 15.83
N ARG A 169 3.74 -0.03 14.93
CA ARG A 169 5.16 0.03 15.32
C ARG A 169 5.43 1.25 16.21
N GLN A 170 4.94 2.44 15.86
CA GLN A 170 5.10 3.65 16.67
C GLN A 170 4.44 3.55 18.06
N HIS A 171 3.25 2.96 18.15
CA HIS A 171 2.52 2.83 19.41
C HIS A 171 3.04 1.67 20.27
N TYR A 172 3.47 0.58 19.64
CA TYR A 172 4.17 -0.52 20.29
C TYR A 172 5.46 0.00 20.94
N LEU A 173 6.20 0.89 20.27
CA LEU A 173 7.35 1.60 20.87
C LEU A 173 6.96 2.44 22.09
N LEU A 174 5.81 3.11 22.04
CA LEU A 174 5.32 3.91 23.18
C LEU A 174 5.00 3.00 24.37
N ARG A 175 4.29 1.89 24.15
CA ARG A 175 3.99 0.89 25.18
C ARG A 175 5.25 0.22 25.72
N LEU A 176 6.16 -0.21 24.86
CA LEU A 176 7.39 -0.89 25.28
C LEU A 176 8.32 0.07 26.04
N SER A 177 8.29 1.36 25.73
CA SER A 177 8.97 2.39 26.54
C SER A 177 8.32 2.59 27.92
N HIS A 178 7.01 2.38 28.03
CA HIS A 178 6.27 2.51 29.28
C HIS A 178 6.39 1.26 30.17
N ASP A 179 6.25 0.08 29.56
CA ASP A 179 6.42 -1.21 30.22
C ASP A 179 7.89 -1.39 30.70
N ARG A 180 8.87 -0.84 29.96
CA ARG A 180 10.26 -0.74 30.46
C ARG A 180 10.47 0.37 31.48
N LEU A 181 9.77 1.50 31.43
CA LEU A 181 9.83 2.49 32.53
C LEU A 181 9.27 1.91 33.84
N GLU A 182 8.32 0.98 33.75
CA GLU A 182 7.77 0.24 34.89
C GLU A 182 8.72 -0.87 35.38
N GLN A 183 9.56 -1.46 34.51
CA GLN A 183 10.50 -2.55 34.85
C GLN A 183 11.99 -2.16 35.01
N GLU A 184 12.47 -1.04 34.46
CA GLU A 184 13.88 -0.61 34.46
C GLU A 184 14.15 0.59 35.40
N LEU A 185 13.50 0.66 36.56
CA LEU A 185 13.94 1.55 37.63
C LEU A 185 15.25 1.07 38.32
N ILE A 186 15.78 -0.10 37.95
CA ILE A 186 17.01 -0.65 38.51
C ILE A 186 17.80 -1.40 37.42
N GLY A 187 18.61 -0.69 36.61
CA GLY A 187 19.84 -1.33 36.08
C GLY A 187 20.24 -1.16 34.60
N ARG A 188 19.46 -0.52 33.72
CA ARG A 188 19.93 -0.25 32.33
C ARG A 188 20.08 1.24 32.03
N PRO A 189 21.27 1.73 31.64
CA PRO A 189 21.55 3.17 31.54
C PRO A 189 21.02 3.89 30.28
N MET A 190 20.25 3.24 29.41
CA MET A 190 19.76 3.86 28.16
C MET A 190 18.37 3.34 27.77
N SER A 191 17.42 4.25 27.53
CA SER A 191 16.05 3.88 27.11
C SER A 191 16.02 3.52 25.62
N MET A 192 15.11 2.64 25.20
CA MET A 192 14.96 2.28 23.78
C MET A 192 14.70 3.50 22.88
N ARG A 193 14.06 4.53 23.43
CA ARG A 193 13.86 5.82 22.77
C ARG A 193 15.20 6.50 22.43
N ASP A 194 16.17 6.43 23.33
CA ASP A 194 17.48 7.03 23.12
C ASP A 194 18.21 6.31 21.97
N ALA A 195 18.19 4.97 21.95
CA ALA A 195 18.75 4.18 20.84
C ALA A 195 18.12 4.52 19.47
N LEU A 196 16.80 4.70 19.44
CA LEU A 196 16.09 5.10 18.23
C LEU A 196 16.36 6.57 17.85
N SER A 197 16.63 7.45 18.81
CA SER A 197 17.05 8.81 18.50
C SER A 197 18.46 8.84 17.91
N THR A 198 19.40 8.05 18.43
CA THR A 198 20.76 7.93 17.88
C THR A 198 20.73 7.36 16.46
N LEU A 199 19.94 6.32 16.19
CA LEU A 199 19.79 5.78 14.83
C LEU A 199 19.19 6.81 13.87
N ARG A 200 18.24 7.63 14.33
CA ARG A 200 17.63 8.69 13.50
C ARG A 200 18.63 9.80 13.20
N GLU A 201 19.48 10.19 14.15
CA GLU A 201 20.51 11.20 13.92
C GLU A 201 21.58 10.71 12.94
N VAL A 202 22.00 9.45 13.09
CA VAL A 202 22.94 8.80 12.19
C VAL A 202 22.42 8.75 10.75
N GLY A 203 21.16 8.35 10.56
CA GLY A 203 20.51 8.34 9.25
C GLY A 203 20.27 9.73 8.63
N ARG A 204 20.46 10.82 9.39
CA ARG A 204 20.37 12.20 8.88
C ARG A 204 21.72 12.81 8.50
N SER A 205 22.83 12.15 8.86
CA SER A 205 24.17 12.64 8.59
C SER A 205 24.63 12.25 7.17
N ASP A 206 25.41 13.10 6.49
CA ASP A 206 26.06 12.73 5.22
C ASP A 206 27.06 11.56 5.35
N ARG A 207 27.37 11.15 6.59
CA ARG A 207 28.22 10.00 6.92
C ARG A 207 27.42 8.75 7.27
N ALA A 208 26.09 8.74 7.08
CA ALA A 208 25.21 7.63 7.40
C ALA A 208 25.65 6.31 6.74
N GLU A 209 26.16 6.36 5.51
CA GLU A 209 26.63 5.19 4.76
C GLU A 209 27.90 4.57 5.39
N ALA A 210 28.78 5.39 5.97
CA ALA A 210 30.06 4.93 6.53
C ALA A 210 30.00 4.62 8.03
N GLU A 211 29.33 5.45 8.82
CA GLU A 211 29.29 5.34 10.28
C GLU A 211 28.01 4.66 10.79
N GLY A 212 26.98 4.55 9.94
CA GLY A 212 25.67 4.03 10.32
C GLY A 212 25.63 2.54 10.64
N PRO A 213 26.18 1.66 9.78
CA PRO A 213 26.20 0.22 10.06
C PRO A 213 26.96 -0.11 11.35
N ALA A 214 28.04 0.61 11.64
CA ALA A 214 28.83 0.46 12.87
C ALA A 214 28.05 0.93 14.11
N THR A 215 27.30 2.02 14.00
CA THR A 215 26.45 2.51 15.11
C THR A 215 25.28 1.55 15.37
N LEU A 216 24.66 1.04 14.32
CA LEU A 216 23.61 0.03 14.41
C LEU A 216 24.10 -1.23 15.14
N LEU A 217 25.24 -1.78 14.73
CA LEU A 217 25.82 -2.96 15.39
C LEU A 217 26.15 -2.70 16.87
N ARG A 218 26.63 -1.50 17.20
CA ARG A 218 26.92 -1.12 18.60
C ARG A 218 25.66 -1.08 19.46
N LEU A 219 24.56 -0.55 18.93
CA LEU A 219 23.26 -0.53 19.62
C LEU A 219 22.69 -1.94 19.74
N LEU A 220 22.76 -2.75 18.68
CA LEU A 220 22.34 -4.15 18.74
C LEU A 220 23.18 -4.95 19.74
N ALA A 221 24.49 -4.74 19.81
CA ALA A 221 25.34 -5.37 20.81
C ALA A 221 24.95 -4.95 22.25
N GLN A 222 24.64 -3.67 22.46
CA GLN A 222 24.26 -3.17 23.78
C GLN A 222 22.87 -3.65 24.25
N TYR A 223 21.88 -3.65 23.37
CA TYR A 223 20.50 -4.01 23.71
C TYR A 223 20.22 -5.50 23.62
N CYS A 224 20.82 -6.15 22.62
CA CYS A 224 20.57 -7.54 22.28
C CYS A 224 21.70 -8.48 22.70
N GLN A 225 22.77 -7.95 23.29
CA GLN A 225 23.92 -8.72 23.79
C GLN A 225 24.57 -9.57 22.70
N LEU A 226 24.70 -9.00 21.50
CA LEU A 226 25.41 -9.65 20.39
C LEU A 226 26.92 -9.63 20.67
N GLU A 227 27.58 -10.79 20.56
CA GLU A 227 29.02 -10.93 20.78
C GLU A 227 29.79 -10.86 19.45
N SER A 228 29.30 -11.58 18.42
CA SER A 228 29.88 -11.60 17.08
C SER A 228 28.79 -11.45 16.02
N ALA A 229 28.84 -10.36 15.25
CA ALA A 229 27.87 -10.06 14.20
C ALA A 229 28.46 -9.15 13.11
N ALA A 230 27.92 -9.23 11.89
CA ALA A 230 28.29 -8.37 10.78
C ALA A 230 27.07 -7.96 9.94
N VAL A 231 27.16 -6.78 9.33
CA VAL A 231 26.17 -6.27 8.37
C VAL A 231 26.78 -6.29 6.98
N TYR A 232 26.11 -6.95 6.05
CA TYR A 232 26.52 -7.06 4.65
C TYR A 232 25.59 -6.25 3.76
N PRO A 233 26.12 -5.53 2.75
CA PRO A 233 25.27 -4.87 1.77
C PRO A 233 24.68 -5.90 0.82
N VAL A 234 23.48 -5.62 0.29
CA VAL A 234 22.85 -6.44 -0.75
C VAL A 234 22.75 -5.61 -2.03
N ALA A 235 23.24 -6.17 -3.14
CA ALA A 235 23.16 -5.56 -4.46
C ALA A 235 22.43 -6.53 -5.41
N GLY A 236 21.25 -6.12 -5.91
CA GLY A 236 20.46 -6.96 -6.83
C GLY A 236 19.99 -8.28 -6.19
N ASP A 237 19.51 -8.21 -4.94
CA ASP A 237 19.04 -9.37 -4.14
C ASP A 237 20.13 -10.41 -3.81
N GLN A 238 21.41 -10.09 -4.07
CA GLN A 238 22.56 -10.90 -3.69
C GLN A 238 23.42 -10.18 -2.65
N PRO A 239 23.77 -10.84 -1.52
CA PRO A 239 24.62 -10.23 -0.53
C PRO A 239 26.06 -10.17 -1.01
N VAL A 240 26.70 -9.01 -0.81
CA VAL A 240 28.11 -8.80 -1.14
C VAL A 240 28.97 -9.31 0.03
N PRO A 241 30.06 -10.06 -0.23
CA PRO A 241 30.84 -10.70 0.83
C PRO A 241 31.65 -9.74 1.71
N GLN A 242 31.74 -8.46 1.33
CA GLN A 242 32.42 -7.43 2.11
C GLN A 242 31.46 -6.82 3.13
N ALA A 243 31.76 -6.97 4.43
CA ALA A 243 30.96 -6.38 5.50
C ALA A 243 31.07 -4.85 5.51
N LEU A 244 29.93 -4.17 5.70
CA LEU A 244 29.86 -2.73 5.96
C LEU A 244 30.38 -2.39 7.36
N ALA A 245 30.05 -3.26 8.33
CA ALA A 245 30.56 -3.19 9.68
C ALA A 245 30.52 -4.58 10.32
N SER A 246 31.37 -4.80 11.32
CA SER A 246 31.43 -6.02 12.11
C SER A 246 31.70 -5.70 13.58
N ILE A 247 31.20 -6.55 14.46
CA ILE A 247 31.52 -6.58 15.89
C ILE A 247 32.00 -7.99 16.27
N GLY A 248 32.95 -8.07 17.19
CA GLY A 248 33.56 -9.35 17.60
C GLY A 248 34.44 -9.96 16.51
N THR A 249 34.53 -11.28 16.49
CA THR A 249 35.30 -12.06 15.50
C THR A 249 34.42 -12.53 14.36
N ALA A 250 33.62 -11.63 13.79
CA ALA A 250 32.80 -11.95 12.63
C ALA A 250 33.69 -12.26 11.42
N THR A 251 33.33 -13.29 10.70
CA THR A 251 34.08 -13.80 9.55
C THR A 251 33.37 -13.50 8.23
N ALA A 252 34.02 -13.79 7.11
CA ALA A 252 33.44 -13.61 5.78
C ALA A 252 32.09 -14.34 5.61
N LEU A 253 31.17 -13.67 4.91
CA LEU A 253 29.82 -14.19 4.65
C LEU A 253 29.85 -15.48 3.83
N GLN A 254 29.17 -16.51 4.33
CA GLN A 254 28.87 -17.72 3.59
C GLN A 254 27.47 -17.59 2.95
N VAL A 255 27.43 -17.23 1.67
CA VAL A 255 26.18 -16.99 0.93
C VAL A 255 25.33 -18.27 0.79
N ASP A 256 25.99 -19.42 0.73
CA ASP A 256 25.35 -20.74 0.61
C ASP A 256 24.81 -21.30 1.94
N ASP A 257 24.92 -20.54 3.04
CA ASP A 257 24.39 -20.97 4.33
C ASP A 257 22.85 -21.08 4.29
N PRO A 258 22.26 -22.17 4.82
CA PRO A 258 20.82 -22.41 4.75
C PRO A 258 19.99 -21.32 5.44
N LEU A 259 20.50 -20.70 6.51
CA LEU A 259 19.79 -19.63 7.23
C LEU A 259 19.83 -18.32 6.44
N VAL A 260 20.94 -18.06 5.72
CA VAL A 260 21.06 -16.92 4.79
C VAL A 260 20.08 -17.06 3.62
N GLN A 261 20.07 -18.21 2.96
CA GLN A 261 19.14 -18.46 1.85
C GLN A 261 17.68 -18.36 2.30
N GLN A 262 17.36 -18.89 3.49
CA GLN A 262 16.02 -18.81 4.03
C GLN A 262 15.60 -17.37 4.34
N ALA A 263 16.49 -16.55 4.92
CA ALA A 263 16.21 -15.16 5.22
C ALA A 263 15.97 -14.32 3.94
N LEU A 264 16.76 -14.56 2.89
CA LEU A 264 16.58 -13.91 1.59
C LEU A 264 15.27 -14.33 0.91
N GLN A 265 14.94 -15.63 0.91
CA GLN A 265 13.71 -16.15 0.31
C GLN A 265 12.45 -15.70 1.05
N THR A 266 12.47 -15.72 2.37
CA THR A 266 11.29 -15.40 3.19
C THR A 266 11.16 -13.92 3.50
N ARG A 267 12.22 -13.13 3.29
CA ARG A 267 12.31 -11.72 3.69
C ARG A 267 11.91 -11.50 5.15
N LYS A 268 12.34 -12.41 6.02
CA LYS A 268 12.05 -12.40 7.45
C LYS A 268 13.31 -12.72 8.24
N LEU A 269 13.32 -12.27 9.48
CA LEU A 269 14.34 -12.69 10.44
C LEU A 269 14.21 -14.20 10.69
N CYS A 270 15.29 -14.91 10.42
CA CYS A 270 15.43 -16.35 10.64
C CYS A 270 16.41 -16.62 11.79
N HIS A 271 16.17 -17.70 12.53
CA HIS A 271 17.01 -18.12 13.65
C HIS A 271 17.24 -19.64 13.61
N ILE A 272 18.33 -20.09 14.22
CA ILE A 272 18.85 -21.47 14.12
C ILE A 272 17.85 -22.57 14.48
N SER A 273 16.89 -22.32 15.38
CA SER A 273 15.87 -23.32 15.76
C SER A 273 15.01 -23.78 14.58
N GLN A 274 14.85 -22.93 13.55
CA GLN A 274 14.13 -23.29 12.31
C GLN A 274 14.95 -24.24 11.43
N THR A 275 16.27 -24.08 11.42
CA THR A 275 17.22 -24.87 10.61
C THR A 275 17.50 -26.23 11.26
N LEU A 276 17.58 -26.27 12.60
CA LEU A 276 17.62 -27.50 13.40
C LEU A 276 16.39 -28.39 13.16
N ALA A 277 15.19 -27.79 13.09
CA ALA A 277 13.96 -28.51 12.75
C ALA A 277 13.99 -29.13 11.33
N ALA A 278 14.76 -28.52 10.42
CA ALA A 278 14.98 -28.98 9.06
C ALA A 278 16.22 -29.90 8.88
N GLN A 279 16.90 -30.29 9.98
CA GLN A 279 18.14 -31.08 9.98
C GLN A 279 19.27 -30.50 9.12
N ARG A 280 19.37 -29.17 9.06
CA ARG A 280 20.45 -28.47 8.37
C ARG A 280 21.37 -27.81 9.38
N GLU A 281 22.67 -27.88 9.16
CA GLU A 281 23.66 -27.16 9.95
C GLU A 281 23.82 -25.74 9.38
N SER A 282 23.68 -24.75 10.25
CA SER A 282 23.90 -23.33 9.94
C SER A 282 25.07 -22.86 10.77
N ARG A 283 25.95 -22.07 10.16
CA ARG A 283 27.01 -21.37 10.87
C ARG A 283 26.44 -20.27 11.76
N TYR A 284 25.35 -19.66 11.32
CA TYR A 284 24.77 -18.47 11.92
C TYR A 284 23.65 -18.83 12.89
N LEU A 285 23.55 -18.05 13.98
CA LEU A 285 22.49 -18.19 14.98
C LEU A 285 21.24 -17.39 14.59
N VAL A 286 21.45 -16.19 14.03
CA VAL A 286 20.39 -15.28 13.57
C VAL A 286 20.83 -14.65 12.25
N VAL A 287 19.94 -14.64 11.27
CA VAL A 287 20.09 -13.87 10.03
C VAL A 287 18.85 -13.01 9.86
N ALA A 288 19.03 -11.70 9.70
CA ALA A 288 17.94 -10.75 9.59
C ALA A 288 18.14 -9.83 8.38
N PRO A 289 17.18 -9.81 7.42
CA PRO A 289 17.23 -8.89 6.30
C PRO A 289 16.92 -7.47 6.76
N LEU A 290 17.65 -6.50 6.20
CA LEU A 290 17.42 -5.07 6.37
C LEU A 290 16.42 -4.63 5.29
N LEU A 291 15.15 -4.56 5.65
CA LEU A 291 14.04 -4.21 4.75
C LEU A 291 13.50 -2.81 5.07
N ASP A 292 13.11 -2.06 4.04
CA ASP A 292 12.29 -0.85 4.24
C ASP A 292 10.79 -1.18 4.29
N LEU A 293 9.94 -0.15 4.47
CA LEU A 293 8.49 -0.28 4.45
C LEU A 293 7.90 -0.78 3.12
N ALA A 294 8.63 -0.64 2.01
CA ALA A 294 8.23 -1.15 0.69
C ALA A 294 8.65 -2.63 0.50
N GLY A 295 9.48 -3.17 1.39
CA GLY A 295 10.00 -4.52 1.30
C GLY A 295 11.26 -4.65 0.44
N GLU A 296 11.92 -3.53 0.14
CA GLU A 296 13.21 -3.50 -0.56
C GLU A 296 14.35 -3.88 0.39
N LEU A 297 15.30 -4.65 -0.12
CA LEU A 297 16.39 -5.25 0.67
C LEU A 297 17.67 -4.43 0.56
N TYR A 298 18.07 -3.78 1.65
CA TYR A 298 19.27 -2.92 1.71
C TYR A 298 20.51 -3.66 2.19
N GLY A 299 20.32 -4.72 2.96
CA GLY A 299 21.43 -5.43 3.58
C GLY A 299 20.99 -6.67 4.35
N LEU A 300 21.97 -7.33 4.95
CA LEU A 300 21.77 -8.55 5.74
C LEU A 300 22.59 -8.46 7.02
N LEU A 301 21.90 -8.51 8.17
CA LEU A 301 22.54 -8.73 9.47
C LEU A 301 22.75 -10.23 9.66
N VAL A 302 23.96 -10.61 10.03
CA VAL A 302 24.34 -11.97 10.32
C VAL A 302 24.98 -12.03 11.69
N VAL A 303 24.50 -12.92 12.55
CA VAL A 303 24.97 -13.10 13.93
C VAL A 303 25.58 -14.49 14.07
N GLU A 304 26.87 -14.54 14.41
CA GLU A 304 27.62 -15.77 14.66
C GLU A 304 27.55 -16.18 16.13
N GLU A 305 27.64 -15.23 17.06
CA GLU A 305 27.71 -15.52 18.50
C GLU A 305 26.79 -14.60 19.30
N LEU A 306 25.99 -15.21 20.18
CA LEU A 306 25.20 -14.53 21.21
C LEU A 306 24.96 -15.48 22.41
N PRO A 307 24.82 -14.96 23.64
CA PRO A 307 24.52 -15.79 24.81
C PRO A 307 23.19 -16.51 24.66
N PHE A 308 23.08 -17.77 25.08
CA PHE A 308 21.88 -18.59 24.90
C PHE A 308 20.58 -17.92 25.39
N PHE A 309 20.62 -17.23 26.53
CA PHE A 309 19.46 -16.53 27.10
C PHE A 309 19.03 -15.30 26.28
N ALA A 310 19.89 -14.77 25.42
CA ALA A 310 19.58 -13.69 24.49
C ALA A 310 18.81 -14.20 23.26
N LEU A 311 18.79 -15.52 22.99
CA LEU A 311 18.02 -16.13 21.89
C LEU A 311 16.54 -16.31 22.27
N GLN A 312 15.85 -15.19 22.53
CA GLN A 312 14.44 -15.17 22.90
C GLN A 312 13.62 -14.29 21.97
N ALA A 313 12.31 -14.57 21.86
CA ALA A 313 11.41 -13.88 20.93
C ALA A 313 11.43 -12.35 21.08
N GLU A 314 11.46 -11.85 22.32
CA GLU A 314 11.53 -10.41 22.62
C GLU A 314 12.82 -9.76 22.06
N ASN A 315 13.95 -10.47 22.17
CA ASN A 315 15.22 -9.95 21.69
C ASN A 315 15.29 -9.96 20.16
N LEU A 316 14.79 -11.02 19.51
CA LEU A 316 14.66 -11.09 18.06
C LEU A 316 13.71 -10.00 17.52
N GLN A 317 12.61 -9.73 18.22
CA GLN A 317 11.71 -8.61 17.89
C GLN A 317 12.42 -7.26 18.03
N THR A 318 13.25 -7.09 19.06
CA THR A 318 14.06 -5.88 19.26
C THR A 318 15.07 -5.69 18.12
N ILE A 319 15.77 -6.75 17.70
CA ILE A 319 16.68 -6.73 16.54
C ILE A 319 15.91 -6.29 15.30
N HIS A 320 14.79 -6.96 14.99
CA HIS A 320 13.99 -6.65 13.81
C HIS A 320 13.49 -5.20 13.79
N LEU A 321 13.06 -4.68 14.94
CA LEU A 321 12.59 -3.31 15.10
C LEU A 321 13.71 -2.28 14.90
N LEU A 322 14.89 -2.49 15.49
CA LEU A 322 16.03 -1.57 15.33
C LEU A 322 16.56 -1.59 13.90
N LEU A 323 16.59 -2.76 13.24
CA LEU A 323 16.94 -2.89 11.83
C LEU A 323 15.96 -2.13 10.94
N GLY A 324 14.65 -2.38 11.09
CA GLY A 324 13.61 -1.71 10.30
C GLY A 324 13.64 -0.18 10.48
N TYR A 325 13.90 0.29 11.69
CA TYR A 325 13.98 1.72 11.95
C TYR A 325 15.23 2.37 11.32
N TYR A 326 16.36 1.67 11.30
CA TYR A 326 17.57 2.14 10.62
C TYR A 326 17.38 2.19 9.10
N THR A 327 16.78 1.15 8.50
CA THR A 327 16.50 1.10 7.06
C THR A 327 15.48 2.14 6.62
N ASP A 328 14.45 2.39 7.43
CA ASP A 328 13.50 3.48 7.18
C ASP A 328 14.22 4.83 7.16
N GLY A 329 15.18 5.06 8.07
CA GLY A 329 16.02 6.27 8.08
C GLY A 329 16.88 6.42 6.81
N LEU A 330 17.53 5.35 6.38
CA LEU A 330 18.32 5.33 5.13
C LEU A 330 17.45 5.59 3.89
N SER A 331 16.25 5.00 3.85
CA SER A 331 15.29 5.18 2.75
C SER A 331 14.82 6.62 2.65
N VAL A 332 14.50 7.24 3.80
CA VAL A 332 14.13 8.66 3.88
C VAL A 332 15.25 9.54 3.35
N GLN A 333 16.50 9.30 3.76
CA GLN A 333 17.63 10.10 3.30
C GLN A 333 17.88 9.95 1.80
N THR A 334 17.92 8.71 1.31
CA THR A 334 18.25 8.39 -0.08
C THR A 334 17.26 9.02 -1.05
N LEU A 335 15.96 8.84 -0.78
CA LEU A 335 14.89 9.39 -1.62
C LEU A 335 14.71 10.90 -1.43
N ALA A 336 14.94 11.45 -0.24
CA ALA A 336 14.84 12.91 -0.04
C ALA A 336 16.01 13.70 -0.65
N ARG A 337 17.21 13.10 -0.73
CA ARG A 337 18.47 13.75 -1.11
C ARG A 337 18.38 14.64 -2.37
N PRO A 338 17.89 14.18 -3.54
CA PRO A 338 17.88 15.03 -4.74
C PRO A 338 17.02 16.29 -4.59
N ILE A 339 15.90 16.20 -3.87
CA ILE A 339 15.01 17.35 -3.65
C ILE A 339 15.60 18.29 -2.60
N VAL A 340 16.16 17.77 -1.50
CA VAL A 340 16.74 18.59 -0.43
C VAL A 340 18.01 19.30 -0.89
N GLN A 341 18.79 18.70 -1.79
CA GLN A 341 19.99 19.33 -2.37
C GLN A 341 19.63 20.55 -3.22
N GLU A 342 18.56 20.49 -4.00
CA GLU A 342 18.09 21.62 -4.82
C GLU A 342 17.32 22.65 -3.98
N PHE A 343 16.54 22.19 -2.99
CA PHE A 343 15.74 23.03 -2.10
C PHE A 343 16.12 22.78 -0.62
N PRO A 344 17.18 23.42 -0.09
CA PRO A 344 17.63 23.21 1.30
C PRO A 344 16.58 23.55 2.37
N GLY A 345 15.60 24.39 2.04
CA GLY A 345 14.48 24.74 2.92
C GLY A 345 13.36 23.68 2.96
N CYS A 346 13.44 22.63 2.14
CA CYS A 346 12.44 21.56 2.11
C CYS A 346 12.66 20.55 3.25
N PRO A 347 11.64 20.24 4.07
CA PRO A 347 11.72 19.17 5.06
C PRO A 347 12.02 17.82 4.40
N ALA A 348 12.95 17.06 4.98
CA ALA A 348 13.33 15.75 4.46
C ALA A 348 12.16 14.76 4.35
N LEU A 349 11.22 14.79 5.31
CA LEU A 349 10.01 13.95 5.27
C LEU A 349 9.09 14.31 4.11
N PHE A 350 8.93 15.60 3.82
CA PHE A 350 8.13 16.05 2.68
C PHE A 350 8.78 15.62 1.36
N ALA A 351 10.09 15.83 1.22
CA ALA A 351 10.85 15.41 0.04
C ALA A 351 10.77 13.88 -0.18
N PHE A 352 10.92 13.09 0.89
CA PHE A 352 10.75 11.64 0.85
C PHE A 352 9.35 11.23 0.40
N GLU A 353 8.30 11.81 0.98
CA GLU A 353 6.92 11.48 0.62
C GLU A 353 6.58 11.84 -0.84
N VAL A 354 7.07 12.97 -1.35
CA VAL A 354 6.94 13.35 -2.76
C VAL A 354 7.50 12.26 -3.67
N GLN A 355 8.73 11.79 -3.39
CA GLN A 355 9.33 10.72 -4.18
C GLN A 355 8.60 9.39 -4.05
N ARG A 356 8.22 9.00 -2.83
CA ARG A 356 7.53 7.74 -2.56
C ARG A 356 6.18 7.70 -3.29
N LEU A 357 5.41 8.77 -3.22
CA LEU A 357 4.11 8.86 -3.88
C LEU A 357 4.22 8.90 -5.41
N ALA A 358 5.27 9.53 -5.95
CA ALA A 358 5.56 9.48 -7.38
C ALA A 358 5.83 8.04 -7.87
N HIS A 359 6.61 7.27 -7.11
CA HIS A 359 6.87 5.86 -7.40
C HIS A 359 5.61 4.99 -7.27
N ILE A 360 4.79 5.22 -6.24
CA ILE A 360 3.49 4.53 -6.09
C ILE A 360 2.57 4.86 -7.27
N HIS A 361 2.52 6.10 -7.72
CA HIS A 361 1.73 6.48 -8.89
C HIS A 361 2.23 5.79 -10.16
N ALA A 362 3.55 5.74 -10.38
CA ALA A 362 4.15 5.06 -11.54
C ALA A 362 3.85 3.55 -11.58
N SER A 363 3.83 2.89 -10.42
CA SER A 363 3.63 1.44 -10.32
C SER A 363 2.15 1.02 -10.27
N THR A 364 1.29 1.80 -9.62
CA THR A 364 -0.12 1.44 -9.36
C THR A 364 -1.13 2.26 -10.16
N GLY A 365 -0.71 3.38 -10.74
CA GLY A 365 -1.59 4.34 -11.41
C GLY A 365 -2.45 5.20 -10.48
N VAL A 366 -2.30 5.10 -9.15
CA VAL A 366 -3.06 5.91 -8.20
C VAL A 366 -2.41 7.28 -8.02
N PRO A 367 -3.07 8.39 -8.38
CA PRO A 367 -2.48 9.72 -8.32
C PRO A 367 -2.38 10.22 -6.87
N SER A 368 -1.49 11.17 -6.65
CA SER A 368 -1.46 11.99 -5.44
C SER A 368 -1.52 13.46 -5.85
N ILE A 369 -2.00 14.31 -4.95
CA ILE A 369 -2.25 15.71 -5.25
C ILE A 369 -1.66 16.61 -4.18
N LEU A 370 -1.32 17.83 -4.57
CA LEU A 370 -0.74 18.82 -3.69
C LEU A 370 -1.54 20.11 -3.79
N VAL A 371 -1.79 20.71 -2.63
CA VAL A 371 -2.44 22.02 -2.53
C VAL A 371 -1.43 23.00 -1.95
N ALA A 372 -1.02 23.98 -2.76
CA ALA A 372 -0.17 25.08 -2.32
C ALA A 372 -1.06 26.27 -1.94
N LEU A 373 -1.12 26.56 -0.65
CA LEU A 373 -1.86 27.71 -0.12
C LEU A 373 -0.93 28.91 -0.06
N GLU A 374 -1.19 29.92 -0.87
CA GLU A 374 -0.49 31.19 -0.86
C GLU A 374 -1.16 32.15 0.13
N PHE A 375 -0.36 32.75 1.01
CA PHE A 375 -0.77 33.67 2.05
C PHE A 375 -0.16 35.04 1.81
N HIS A 376 -1.00 36.03 1.56
CA HIS A 376 -0.57 37.43 1.51
C HIS A 376 -0.29 37.97 2.92
N ALA A 377 0.42 39.11 3.01
CA ALA A 377 0.78 39.78 4.26
C ALA A 377 -0.37 39.92 5.27
N ARG A 378 -1.60 40.13 4.79
CA ARG A 378 -2.81 40.17 5.63
C ARG A 378 -3.04 38.84 6.37
N ALA A 379 -3.07 37.72 5.65
CA ALA A 379 -3.28 36.40 6.22
C ALA A 379 -2.15 36.01 7.19
N VAL A 380 -0.91 36.36 6.83
CA VAL A 380 0.28 36.13 7.66
C VAL A 380 0.19 36.91 8.97
N SER A 381 -0.19 38.20 8.92
CA SER A 381 -0.34 39.05 10.11
C SER A 381 -1.41 38.55 11.09
N GLN A 382 -2.41 37.83 10.60
CA GLN A 382 -3.47 37.21 11.39
C GLN A 382 -3.09 35.80 11.92
N GLY A 383 -1.90 35.32 11.60
CA GLY A 383 -1.42 33.99 11.99
C GLY A 383 -2.22 32.84 11.38
N ILE A 384 -2.83 33.05 10.21
CA ILE A 384 -3.61 32.02 9.51
C ILE A 384 -2.74 30.82 9.10
N PRO A 385 -1.50 30.98 8.59
CA PRO A 385 -0.66 29.84 8.21
C PRO A 385 -0.48 28.82 9.33
N GLN A 386 -0.16 29.25 10.56
CA GLN A 386 0.02 28.34 11.68
C GLN A 386 -1.30 27.68 12.12
N GLN A 387 -2.44 28.35 11.92
CA GLN A 387 -3.75 27.78 12.25
C GLN A 387 -4.14 26.68 11.27
N ILE A 388 -3.95 26.90 9.96
CA ILE A 388 -4.21 25.88 8.95
C ILE A 388 -3.25 24.70 9.11
N GLN A 389 -1.99 24.95 9.47
CA GLN A 389 -1.03 23.89 9.77
C GLN A 389 -1.49 22.99 10.93
N ARG A 390 -2.28 23.49 11.89
CA ARG A 390 -2.86 22.67 12.98
C ARG A 390 -4.04 21.82 12.53
N LEU A 391 -4.65 22.12 11.38
CA LEU A 391 -5.71 21.31 10.76
C LEU A 391 -5.14 20.15 9.93
N LYS A 392 -3.81 19.95 9.95
CA LYS A 392 -3.10 18.84 9.30
C LYS A 392 -3.82 17.53 9.62
N ARG A 393 -4.26 16.82 8.59
CA ARG A 393 -4.70 15.43 8.74
C ARG A 393 -3.48 14.57 8.96
N GLU A 394 -3.63 13.47 9.68
CA GLU A 394 -2.52 12.58 9.98
C GLU A 394 -1.73 12.20 8.72
N LEU A 395 -2.43 12.00 7.59
CA LEU A 395 -1.92 11.57 6.28
C LEU A 395 -1.15 12.60 5.48
N ASP A 396 -1.44 13.88 5.69
CA ASP A 396 -0.90 14.91 4.82
C ASP A 396 0.54 15.23 5.25
N GLU A 397 1.43 15.58 4.32
CA GLU A 397 2.71 16.20 4.68
C GLU A 397 2.75 17.67 4.30
N ILE A 398 3.44 18.46 5.10
CA ILE A 398 3.38 19.92 4.99
C ILE A 398 4.78 20.50 4.86
N TRP A 399 4.94 21.40 3.90
CA TRP A 399 6.11 22.27 3.76
C TRP A 399 5.67 23.74 3.78
N ARG A 400 6.18 24.49 4.75
CA ARG A 400 6.00 25.94 4.84
C ARG A 400 7.20 26.65 4.23
N ILE A 401 6.95 27.52 3.26
CA ILE A 401 7.94 28.31 2.55
C ILE A 401 7.70 29.77 2.93
N GLU A 402 8.67 30.35 3.64
CA GLU A 402 8.61 31.76 4.05
C GLU A 402 9.35 32.60 3.01
N ALA A 403 8.64 33.53 2.36
CA ALA A 403 9.21 34.49 1.41
C ALA A 403 8.97 35.95 1.90
N PRO A 404 9.72 36.95 1.39
CA PRO A 404 9.70 38.30 1.96
C PRO A 404 8.35 39.01 1.95
N GLN A 405 7.45 38.67 1.01
CA GLN A 405 6.15 39.33 0.82
C GLN A 405 4.95 38.40 0.99
N ARG A 406 5.18 37.08 1.02
CA ARG A 406 4.14 36.04 1.09
C ARG A 406 4.68 34.80 1.76
N GLU A 407 3.78 33.98 2.27
CA GLU A 407 4.12 32.62 2.71
C GLU A 407 3.36 31.62 1.85
N VAL A 408 3.95 30.44 1.63
CA VAL A 408 3.25 29.32 0.98
C VAL A 408 3.25 28.13 1.91
N LEU A 409 2.09 27.50 2.09
CA LEU A 409 1.93 26.22 2.76
C LEU A 409 1.58 25.16 1.72
N ALA A 410 2.57 24.35 1.36
CA ALA A 410 2.38 23.19 0.51
C ALA A 410 1.87 22.02 1.34
N VAL A 411 0.71 21.47 0.96
CA VAL A 411 0.07 20.33 1.61
C VAL A 411 0.01 19.19 0.62
N LEU A 412 0.84 18.17 0.83
CA LEU A 412 0.89 16.95 0.04
C LEU A 412 -0.16 15.98 0.56
N MET A 413 -1.11 15.60 -0.31
CA MET A 413 -2.22 14.70 0.00
C MET A 413 -2.01 13.37 -0.71
N PRO A 414 -1.69 12.28 0.03
CA PRO A 414 -1.50 10.96 -0.55
C PRO A 414 -2.77 10.42 -1.21
N LEU A 415 -2.61 9.71 -2.33
CA LEU A 415 -3.68 8.96 -3.02
C LEU A 415 -4.92 9.78 -3.38
N GLY A 416 -4.76 11.10 -3.52
CA GLY A 416 -5.81 12.05 -3.84
C GLY A 416 -5.80 12.48 -5.31
N ASP A 417 -6.97 12.81 -5.81
CA ASP A 417 -7.22 13.43 -7.12
C ASP A 417 -7.75 14.87 -6.97
N ALA A 418 -8.12 15.51 -8.07
CA ALA A 418 -8.67 16.87 -8.07
C ALA A 418 -9.87 17.05 -7.12
N ALA A 419 -10.77 16.05 -7.07
CA ALA A 419 -11.92 16.08 -6.16
C ALA A 419 -11.49 16.06 -4.68
N THR A 420 -10.38 15.38 -4.37
CA THR A 420 -9.79 15.38 -3.03
C THR A 420 -9.26 16.76 -2.63
N ALA A 421 -8.60 17.46 -3.55
CA ALA A 421 -8.14 18.83 -3.34
C ALA A 421 -9.32 19.81 -3.17
N GLU A 422 -10.35 19.72 -4.01
CA GLU A 422 -11.58 20.52 -3.89
C GLU A 422 -12.25 20.31 -2.52
N GLY A 423 -12.39 19.06 -2.09
CA GLY A 423 -12.94 18.73 -0.77
C GLY A 423 -12.07 19.20 0.40
N TYR A 424 -10.76 19.35 0.21
CA TYR A 424 -9.88 19.99 1.19
C TYR A 424 -10.11 21.51 1.25
N ILE A 425 -10.14 22.18 0.10
CA ILE A 425 -10.37 23.63 -0.01
C ILE A 425 -11.74 24.00 0.55
N ALA A 426 -12.81 23.29 0.20
CA ALA A 426 -14.16 23.55 0.71
C ALA A 426 -14.25 23.43 2.26
N ARG A 427 -13.49 22.51 2.86
CA ARG A 427 -13.41 22.41 4.32
C ARG A 427 -12.65 23.57 4.94
N LEU A 428 -11.61 24.07 4.28
CA LEU A 428 -10.92 25.29 4.72
C LEU A 428 -11.81 26.53 4.59
N GLU A 429 -12.60 26.65 3.52
CA GLU A 429 -13.60 27.70 3.36
C GLU A 429 -14.64 27.66 4.48
N SER A 430 -15.21 26.48 4.76
CA SER A 430 -16.17 26.32 5.86
C SER A 430 -15.55 26.66 7.21
N TRP A 431 -14.29 26.30 7.45
CA TRP A 431 -13.58 26.63 8.68
C TRP A 431 -13.33 28.14 8.81
N MET A 432 -12.95 28.81 7.72
CA MET A 432 -12.76 30.26 7.67
C MET A 432 -14.05 31.02 7.93
N HIS A 433 -15.16 30.61 7.30
CA HIS A 433 -16.47 31.20 7.54
C HIS A 433 -16.91 31.04 9.00
N GLN A 434 -16.74 29.85 9.59
CA GLN A 434 -17.12 29.64 11.00
C GLN A 434 -16.29 30.48 11.98
N LYS A 435 -15.02 30.74 11.65
CA LYS A 435 -14.09 31.38 12.58
C LYS A 435 -14.06 32.90 12.47
N ASN A 436 -14.02 33.41 11.24
CA ASN A 436 -13.80 34.84 10.95
C ASN A 436 -14.93 35.46 10.12
N ASP A 437 -15.98 34.70 9.78
CA ASP A 437 -17.07 35.12 8.87
C ASP A 437 -16.56 35.70 7.54
N GLN A 438 -15.46 35.12 7.04
CA GLN A 438 -14.75 35.55 5.83
C GLN A 438 -14.48 34.33 4.95
N SER A 439 -14.44 34.56 3.64
CA SER A 439 -13.93 33.61 2.66
C SER A 439 -12.39 33.55 2.67
N LEU A 440 -11.81 32.49 2.09
CA LEU A 440 -10.35 32.37 1.95
C LEU A 440 -9.74 33.55 1.19
N ALA A 441 -10.38 33.97 0.09
CA ALA A 441 -9.91 35.08 -0.73
C ALA A 441 -9.91 36.43 0.03
N GLU A 442 -10.96 36.71 0.82
CA GLU A 442 -11.04 37.95 1.63
C GLU A 442 -9.97 38.00 2.74
N ALA A 443 -9.63 36.83 3.28
CA ALA A 443 -8.56 36.66 4.24
C ALA A 443 -7.16 36.77 3.59
N GLY A 444 -7.07 36.76 2.25
CA GLY A 444 -5.82 36.82 1.50
C GLY A 444 -5.13 35.46 1.36
N VAL A 445 -5.92 34.38 1.28
CA VAL A 445 -5.46 33.01 1.07
C VAL A 445 -5.91 32.53 -0.31
N PHE A 446 -4.97 32.11 -1.15
CA PHE A 446 -5.24 31.58 -2.49
C PHE A 446 -4.72 30.15 -2.62
N ALA A 447 -5.57 29.23 -3.05
CA ALA A 447 -5.21 27.82 -3.19
C ALA A 447 -4.83 27.49 -4.63
N HIS A 448 -3.66 26.90 -4.82
CA HIS A 448 -3.17 26.39 -6.10
C HIS A 448 -3.13 24.87 -6.04
N VAL A 449 -3.83 24.21 -6.95
CA VAL A 449 -3.89 22.74 -7.03
C VAL A 449 -2.84 22.25 -8.03
N VAL A 450 -1.94 21.39 -7.56
CA VAL A 450 -0.82 20.86 -8.34
C VAL A 450 -0.87 19.34 -8.30
N ALA A 451 -0.99 18.70 -9.46
CA ALA A 451 -0.89 17.25 -9.55
C ALA A 451 0.57 16.81 -9.35
N LEU A 452 0.81 15.72 -8.61
CA LEU A 452 2.15 15.16 -8.46
C LEU A 452 2.57 14.46 -9.75
N ASP A 453 3.66 14.93 -10.36
CA ASP A 453 4.27 14.27 -11.52
C ASP A 453 5.04 13.02 -11.08
N SER A 454 4.64 11.84 -11.58
CA SER A 454 5.31 10.57 -11.29
C SER A 454 6.68 10.42 -11.95
N ASN A 455 6.90 11.08 -13.10
CA ASN A 455 8.14 10.97 -13.86
C ASN A 455 9.16 12.05 -13.44
N ALA A 456 8.68 13.21 -13.01
CA ALA A 456 9.52 14.34 -12.60
C ALA A 456 9.04 14.98 -11.28
N PRO A 457 9.10 14.26 -10.14
CA PRO A 457 8.64 14.77 -8.86
C PRO A 457 9.34 16.07 -8.42
N ILE A 458 10.60 16.25 -8.81
CA ILE A 458 11.38 17.45 -8.49
C ILE A 458 10.83 18.71 -9.17
N GLU A 459 10.25 18.58 -10.37
CA GLU A 459 9.62 19.71 -11.07
C GLU A 459 8.32 20.14 -10.39
N THR A 460 7.60 19.20 -9.77
CA THR A 460 6.46 19.53 -8.91
C THR A 460 6.91 20.40 -7.73
N VAL A 461 8.02 20.05 -7.08
CA VAL A 461 8.60 20.84 -5.98
C VAL A 461 9.09 22.20 -6.47
N ARG A 462 9.75 22.26 -7.64
CA ARG A 462 10.19 23.51 -8.28
C ARG A 462 9.01 24.45 -8.54
N HIS A 463 7.90 23.93 -9.04
CA HIS A 463 6.69 24.71 -9.29
C HIS A 463 6.14 25.33 -8.00
N ILE A 464 6.02 24.54 -6.93
CA ILE A 464 5.56 25.00 -5.61
C ILE A 464 6.48 26.08 -5.04
N HIS A 465 7.80 25.86 -5.13
CA HIS A 465 8.78 26.84 -4.70
C HIS A 465 8.69 28.14 -5.51
N GLY A 466 8.40 28.03 -6.81
CA GLY A 466 8.13 29.16 -7.71
C GLY A 466 6.94 30.01 -7.26
N ILE A 467 5.84 29.40 -6.80
CA ILE A 467 4.65 30.13 -6.30
C ILE A 467 5.03 31.06 -5.13
N ALA A 468 5.93 30.64 -4.24
CA ALA A 468 6.37 31.47 -3.12
C ALA A 468 7.20 32.69 -3.55
N HIS A 469 7.80 32.67 -4.75
CA HIS A 469 8.74 33.68 -5.24
C HIS A 469 8.26 34.45 -6.48
N ALA A 470 7.07 34.14 -7.01
CA ALA A 470 6.53 34.69 -8.28
C ALA A 470 5.85 36.05 -8.12
#